data_AF-A0AAU6ZAR1-F1
#
_entry.id   AF-A0AAU6ZAR1-F1
#
_cell.length_a   1.000
_cell.length_b   1.000
_cell.length_c   1.000
_cell.angle_alpha   90.00
_cell.angle_beta   90.00
_cell.angle_gamma   90.00
#
_symmetry.space_group_name_H-M   'P 1'
#
loop_
_entity.id
_entity.type
_entity.pdbx_description
1 polymer ?
#
loop_
_entity_poly.entity_id
_entity_poly.type
_entity_poly.pdbx_seq_one_letter_code
_entity_poly.pdbx_strand_id
1 'polypeptide(L)'
;MSSTSLTLPESEPAASRKRRTLEILGAAAIVATYIYLVLNQPVDIAAGPGSASALVALSGFLVGAILLIVGVLPTLPTSTVVLIPVALVLNIVMGQFIGSTLVPFYLDAIGTVLIAVLAGPAAGAATGALSSIVWSFFNPTVLPFAAGAALIGFLAGIAARHGFFRRFYLAPVAGFITGMLAGVVSAPVAAFVFGGTSGVATGAIVSAFRAMGDSLLAAITKQALISDPMDKAIVFTVVAVLVYALPGRITLLFPFVRRFRVLAGTKDS
;
A
#
# COMPACT_ATOMS: atom_id res chain seq x y z
N MET A 1 -33.42 -4.90 -44.82
CA MET A 1 -32.91 -5.69 -43.67
C MET A 1 -32.17 -4.71 -42.77
N SER A 2 -32.83 -4.26 -41.70
CA SER A 2 -32.34 -3.18 -40.85
C SER A 2 -31.31 -3.73 -39.87
N SER A 3 -30.09 -3.20 -39.92
CA SER A 3 -29.02 -3.48 -38.94
C SER A 3 -29.34 -2.77 -37.63
N THR A 4 -29.80 -3.53 -36.63
CA THR A 4 -29.94 -3.06 -35.26
C THR A 4 -28.55 -2.74 -34.69
N SER A 5 -28.22 -1.46 -34.59
CA SER A 5 -27.05 -0.97 -33.87
C SER A 5 -27.19 -1.35 -32.39
N LEU A 6 -26.38 -2.29 -31.91
CA LEU A 6 -26.20 -2.55 -30.48
C LEU A 6 -25.51 -1.34 -29.85
N THR A 7 -26.30 -0.37 -29.39
CA THR A 7 -25.81 0.69 -28.52
C THR A 7 -25.55 0.07 -27.15
N LEU A 8 -24.27 -0.11 -26.81
CA LEU A 8 -23.89 -0.46 -25.43
C LEU A 8 -24.40 0.65 -24.51
N PRO A 9 -25.06 0.35 -23.38
CA PRO A 9 -25.49 1.37 -22.45
C PRO A 9 -24.25 2.12 -21.95
N GLU A 10 -24.18 3.43 -22.26
CA GLU A 10 -23.17 4.31 -21.68
C GLU A 10 -23.27 4.22 -20.16
N SER A 11 -22.15 3.95 -19.49
CA SER A 11 -22.09 3.88 -18.03
C SER A 11 -22.64 5.19 -17.45
N GLU A 12 -23.78 5.14 -16.75
CA GLU A 12 -24.45 6.35 -16.27
C GLU A 12 -23.52 7.20 -15.40
N PRO A 13 -23.39 8.52 -15.66
CA PRO A 13 -22.48 9.41 -14.94
C PRO A 13 -22.71 9.42 -13.42
N ALA A 14 -23.92 9.12 -12.94
CA ALA A 14 -24.26 9.00 -11.52
C ALA A 14 -23.52 7.85 -10.81
N ALA A 15 -23.36 6.69 -11.47
CA ALA A 15 -22.64 5.54 -10.91
C ALA A 15 -21.14 5.84 -10.74
N SER A 16 -20.56 6.59 -11.69
CA SER A 16 -19.15 7.03 -11.61
C SER A 16 -18.92 8.03 -10.47
N ARG A 17 -19.87 8.95 -10.23
CA ARG A 17 -19.80 9.95 -9.17
C ARG A 17 -19.88 9.31 -7.79
N LYS A 18 -20.82 8.38 -7.58
CA LYS A 18 -20.96 7.61 -6.32
C LYS A 18 -19.67 6.87 -5.96
N ARG A 19 -19.03 6.20 -6.93
CA ARG A 19 -17.76 5.47 -6.72
C ARG A 19 -16.65 6.42 -6.29
N ARG A 20 -16.48 7.53 -6.99
CA ARG A 20 -15.47 8.54 -6.64
C ARG A 20 -15.70 9.12 -5.24
N THR A 21 -16.95 9.34 -4.85
CA THR A 21 -17.29 9.75 -3.48
C THR A 21 -16.87 8.71 -2.46
N LEU A 22 -17.13 7.42 -2.70
CA LEU A 22 -16.69 6.33 -1.80
C LEU A 22 -15.17 6.27 -1.68
N GLU A 23 -14.44 6.41 -2.80
CA GLU A 23 -12.97 6.44 -2.78
C GLU A 23 -12.43 7.60 -1.95
N ILE A 24 -13.01 8.80 -2.12
CA ILE A 24 -12.61 10.00 -1.37
C ILE A 24 -12.92 9.83 0.12
N LEU A 25 -14.11 9.34 0.47
CA LEU A 25 -14.49 9.09 1.86
C LEU A 25 -13.61 8.02 2.51
N GLY A 26 -13.27 6.96 1.77
CA GLY A 26 -12.37 5.91 2.25
C GLY A 26 -10.96 6.43 2.51
N ALA A 27 -10.40 7.20 1.57
CA ALA A 27 -9.11 7.85 1.75
C ALA A 27 -9.13 8.85 2.92
N ALA A 28 -10.19 9.66 3.04
CA ALA A 28 -10.35 10.61 4.13
C ALA A 28 -10.42 9.91 5.49
N ALA A 29 -11.12 8.78 5.60
CA ALA A 29 -11.17 7.97 6.82
C ALA A 29 -9.77 7.48 7.22
N ILE A 30 -9.00 6.91 6.28
CA ILE A 30 -7.63 6.45 6.56
C ILE A 30 -6.73 7.61 7.03
N VAL A 31 -6.80 8.76 6.35
CA VAL A 31 -6.01 9.94 6.71
C VAL A 31 -6.43 10.50 8.06
N ALA A 32 -7.74 10.57 8.35
CA ALA A 32 -8.25 11.05 9.63
C ALA A 32 -7.80 10.13 10.78
N THR A 33 -7.86 8.80 10.60
CA THR A 33 -7.37 7.84 11.58
C THR A 33 -5.86 7.97 11.79
N TYR A 34 -5.08 8.16 10.72
CA TYR A 34 -3.64 8.43 10.85
C TYR A 34 -3.34 9.70 11.65
N ILE A 35 -4.02 10.82 11.32
CA ILE A 35 -3.83 12.09 12.02
C ILE A 35 -4.20 11.93 13.50
N TYR A 36 -5.31 11.24 13.79
CA TYR A 36 -5.69 10.92 15.16
C TYR A 36 -4.57 10.19 15.92
N LEU A 37 -3.96 9.16 15.31
CA LEU A 37 -2.87 8.41 15.95
C LEU A 37 -1.62 9.27 16.19
N VAL A 38 -1.24 10.10 15.22
CA VAL A 38 -0.07 10.98 15.34
C VAL A 38 -0.27 12.05 16.40
N LEU A 39 -1.47 12.63 16.50
CA LEU A 39 -1.76 13.70 17.46
C LEU A 39 -1.95 13.19 18.89
N ASN A 40 -2.56 12.02 19.07
CA ASN A 40 -2.89 11.49 20.40
C ASN A 40 -1.81 10.59 20.99
N GLN A 41 -0.81 10.19 20.19
CA GLN A 41 0.37 9.41 20.62
C GLN A 41 0.01 8.21 21.55
N PRO A 42 -0.92 7.33 21.13
CA PRO A 42 -1.45 6.30 22.02
C PRO A 42 -0.40 5.21 22.29
N VAL A 43 0.08 5.14 23.53
CA VAL A 43 1.06 4.14 23.97
C VAL A 43 0.46 2.75 24.17
N ASP A 44 -0.87 2.65 24.32
CA ASP A 44 -1.61 1.42 24.59
C ASP A 44 -1.85 0.56 23.34
N ILE A 45 -1.60 1.08 22.14
CA ILE A 45 -1.73 0.29 20.89
C ILE A 45 -0.73 -0.88 20.86
N ALA A 46 0.46 -0.69 21.43
CA ALA A 46 1.47 -1.74 21.51
C ALA A 46 1.06 -2.90 22.43
N ALA A 47 0.10 -2.68 23.34
CA ALA A 47 -0.38 -3.70 24.28
C ALA A 47 -1.31 -4.75 23.63
N GLY A 48 -1.75 -4.52 22.39
CA GLY A 48 -2.55 -5.48 21.62
C GLY A 48 -3.85 -4.90 21.06
N PRO A 49 -4.59 -5.70 20.26
CA PRO A 49 -5.77 -5.23 19.50
C PRO A 49 -6.99 -4.90 20.38
N GLY A 50 -6.98 -5.26 21.66
CA GLY A 50 -8.07 -5.00 22.61
C GLY A 50 -8.01 -3.62 23.29
N SER A 51 -6.97 -2.82 23.07
CA SER A 51 -6.86 -1.49 23.65
C SER A 51 -7.81 -0.49 22.96
N ALA A 52 -8.26 0.53 23.68
CA ALA A 52 -9.24 1.50 23.15
C ALA A 52 -8.70 2.19 21.88
N SER A 53 -7.42 2.57 21.91
CA SER A 53 -6.75 3.20 20.77
C SER A 53 -6.61 2.24 19.58
N ALA A 54 -6.35 0.95 19.83
CA ALA A 54 -6.29 -0.06 18.78
C ALA A 54 -7.66 -0.29 18.14
N LEU A 55 -8.74 -0.28 18.91
CA LEU A 55 -10.11 -0.39 18.39
C LEU A 55 -10.50 0.83 17.53
N VAL A 56 -10.10 2.04 17.94
CA VAL A 56 -10.30 3.25 17.12
C VAL A 56 -9.51 3.16 15.82
N ALA A 57 -8.26 2.72 15.87
CA ALA A 57 -7.43 2.52 14.68
C ALA A 57 -8.01 1.44 13.75
N LEU A 58 -8.38 0.27 14.29
CA LEU A 58 -8.98 -0.83 13.56
C LEU A 58 -10.27 -0.39 12.88
N SER A 59 -11.18 0.24 13.61
CA SER A 59 -12.47 0.67 13.06
C SER A 59 -12.28 1.72 11.96
N GLY A 60 -11.45 2.75 12.21
CA GLY A 60 -11.19 3.81 11.24
C GLY A 60 -10.53 3.30 9.95
N PHE A 61 -9.47 2.49 10.08
CA PHE A 61 -8.80 1.91 8.92
C PHE A 61 -9.67 0.89 8.19
N LEU A 62 -10.45 0.08 8.91
CA LEU A 62 -11.36 -0.90 8.31
C LEU A 62 -12.48 -0.21 7.53
N VAL A 63 -13.10 0.82 8.09
CA VAL A 63 -14.11 1.63 7.37
C VAL A 63 -13.48 2.23 6.13
N GLY A 64 -12.30 2.83 6.24
CA GLY A 64 -11.59 3.41 5.10
C GLY A 64 -11.29 2.38 4.00
N ALA A 65 -10.78 1.21 4.38
CA ALA A 65 -10.47 0.12 3.47
C ALA A 65 -11.72 -0.45 2.79
N ILE A 66 -12.81 -0.65 3.53
CA ILE A 66 -14.09 -1.14 3.00
C ILE A 66 -14.66 -0.13 2.00
N LEU A 67 -14.66 1.16 2.31
CA LEU A 67 -15.14 2.19 1.40
C LEU A 67 -14.32 2.21 0.09
N LEU A 68 -13.00 2.07 0.17
CA LEU A 68 -12.14 1.94 -1.01
C LEU A 68 -12.48 0.69 -1.83
N ILE A 69 -12.62 -0.48 -1.18
CA ILE A 69 -13.00 -1.72 -1.86
C ILE A 69 -14.37 -1.57 -2.51
N VAL A 70 -15.40 -1.12 -1.80
CA VAL A 70 -16.76 -0.98 -2.34
C VAL A 70 -16.78 0.01 -3.51
N GLY A 71 -15.99 1.09 -3.45
CA GLY A 71 -15.84 2.04 -4.54
C GLY A 71 -15.25 1.43 -5.82
N VAL A 72 -14.22 0.59 -5.67
CA VAL A 72 -13.49 0.01 -6.81
C VAL A 72 -14.04 -1.35 -7.28
N LEU A 73 -14.68 -2.14 -6.40
CA LEU A 73 -15.12 -3.51 -6.64
C LEU A 73 -15.88 -3.70 -7.96
N PRO A 74 -16.83 -2.81 -8.34
CA PRO A 74 -17.56 -2.97 -9.60
C PRO A 74 -16.72 -2.76 -10.87
N THR A 75 -15.48 -2.27 -10.73
CA THR A 75 -14.52 -2.10 -11.83
C THR A 75 -13.45 -3.18 -11.86
N LEU A 76 -13.35 -3.98 -10.80
CA LEU A 76 -12.34 -5.02 -10.68
C LEU A 76 -12.79 -6.28 -11.42
N PRO A 77 -11.92 -6.89 -12.22
CA PRO A 77 -12.19 -8.23 -12.72
C PRO A 77 -12.16 -9.23 -11.56
N THR A 78 -12.89 -10.34 -11.69
CA THR A 78 -12.93 -11.42 -10.69
C THR A 78 -11.53 -11.91 -10.32
N SER A 79 -10.61 -11.94 -11.28
CA SER A 79 -9.20 -12.29 -11.05
C SER A 79 -8.52 -11.37 -10.02
N THR A 80 -8.76 -10.06 -10.07
CA THR A 80 -8.22 -9.14 -9.05
C THR A 80 -8.80 -9.43 -7.68
N VAL A 81 -10.10 -9.64 -7.57
CA VAL A 81 -10.77 -9.88 -6.29
C VAL A 81 -10.19 -11.11 -5.60
N VAL A 82 -9.91 -12.17 -6.36
CA VAL A 82 -9.29 -13.41 -5.86
C VAL A 82 -7.80 -13.20 -5.50
N LEU A 83 -7.10 -12.31 -6.20
CA LEU A 83 -5.68 -12.03 -5.92
C LEU A 83 -5.48 -11.17 -4.66
N ILE A 84 -6.47 -10.39 -4.22
CA ILE A 84 -6.33 -9.54 -3.02
C ILE A 84 -5.97 -10.40 -1.78
N PRO A 85 -6.72 -11.45 -1.40
CA PRO A 85 -6.33 -12.32 -0.28
C PRO A 85 -4.92 -12.93 -0.42
N VAL A 86 -4.54 -13.34 -1.63
CA VAL A 86 -3.19 -13.90 -1.91
C VAL A 86 -2.12 -12.83 -1.69
N ALA A 87 -2.36 -11.59 -2.12
CA ALA A 87 -1.47 -10.46 -1.91
C ALA A 87 -1.32 -10.12 -0.42
N LEU A 88 -2.40 -10.18 0.34
CA LEU A 88 -2.38 -9.99 1.81
C LEU A 88 -1.48 -11.05 2.47
N VAL A 89 -1.69 -12.33 2.14
CA VAL A 89 -0.89 -13.42 2.69
C VAL A 89 0.59 -13.26 2.33
N LEU A 90 0.90 -12.93 1.06
CA LEU A 90 2.28 -12.68 0.63
C LEU A 90 2.94 -11.57 1.44
N ASN A 91 2.25 -10.44 1.62
CA ASN A 91 2.76 -9.32 2.43
C ASN A 91 3.05 -9.75 3.87
N ILE A 92 2.10 -10.46 4.50
CA ILE A 92 2.23 -10.91 5.89
C ILE A 92 3.40 -11.89 6.04
N VAL A 93 3.49 -12.90 5.17
CA VAL A 93 4.55 -13.91 5.23
C VAL A 93 5.92 -13.28 5.00
N MET A 94 6.07 -12.42 3.98
CA MET A 94 7.33 -11.74 3.70
C MET A 94 7.72 -10.77 4.81
N GLY A 95 6.76 -9.97 5.30
CA GLY A 95 7.00 -9.02 6.38
C GLY A 95 7.38 -9.71 7.70
N GLN A 96 6.73 -10.84 8.03
CA GLN A 96 7.11 -11.66 9.18
C GLN A 96 8.49 -12.29 9.02
N PHE A 97 8.77 -12.86 7.85
CA PHE A 97 10.07 -13.46 7.56
C PHE A 97 11.19 -12.42 7.69
N ILE A 98 11.10 -11.30 6.98
CA ILE A 98 12.13 -10.26 7.02
C ILE A 98 12.22 -9.60 8.41
N GLY A 99 11.09 -9.36 9.08
CA GLY A 99 11.06 -8.81 10.44
C GLY A 99 11.76 -9.70 11.48
N SER A 100 11.92 -10.99 11.20
CA SER A 100 12.69 -11.94 12.02
C SER A 100 14.18 -12.00 11.67
N THR A 101 14.63 -11.31 10.62
CA THR A 101 16.03 -11.23 10.20
C THR A 101 16.70 -9.92 10.64
N LEU A 102 18.01 -9.83 10.47
CA LEU A 102 18.79 -8.60 10.72
C LEU A 102 18.87 -7.67 9.50
N VAL A 103 18.07 -7.92 8.46
CA VAL A 103 18.06 -7.09 7.25
C VAL A 103 17.22 -5.82 7.50
N PRO A 104 17.73 -4.61 7.21
CA PRO A 104 17.03 -3.36 7.49
C PRO A 104 15.99 -2.98 6.41
N PHE A 105 15.26 -3.96 5.90
CA PHE A 105 14.18 -3.83 4.91
C PHE A 105 12.91 -4.50 5.44
N TYR A 106 11.78 -4.37 4.74
CA TYR A 106 10.49 -4.90 5.18
C TYR A 106 9.89 -5.90 4.19
N LEU A 107 9.96 -5.62 2.88
CA LEU A 107 9.39 -6.43 1.78
C LEU A 107 7.91 -6.81 1.96
N ASP A 108 7.19 -6.04 2.76
CA ASP A 108 5.79 -6.26 3.18
C ASP A 108 4.75 -5.65 2.23
N ALA A 109 5.19 -5.11 1.10
CA ALA A 109 4.34 -4.39 0.16
C ALA A 109 4.34 -5.00 -1.25
N ILE A 110 4.93 -6.19 -1.46
CA ILE A 110 5.00 -6.83 -2.79
C ILE A 110 3.59 -7.08 -3.34
N GLY A 111 2.71 -7.70 -2.54
CA GLY A 111 1.32 -7.93 -2.91
C GLY A 111 0.54 -6.63 -3.11
N THR A 112 0.77 -5.63 -2.24
CA THR A 112 0.13 -4.31 -2.32
C THR A 112 0.46 -3.61 -3.65
N VAL A 113 1.75 -3.55 -4.00
CA VAL A 113 2.23 -2.92 -5.23
C VAL A 113 1.79 -3.74 -6.45
N LEU A 114 1.77 -5.08 -6.37
CA LEU A 114 1.24 -5.94 -7.44
C LEU A 114 -0.22 -5.64 -7.74
N ILE A 115 -1.10 -5.59 -6.72
CA ILE A 115 -2.51 -5.23 -6.92
C ILE A 115 -2.62 -3.81 -7.44
N ALA A 116 -1.84 -2.86 -6.94
CA ALA A 116 -1.86 -1.49 -7.42
C ALA A 116 -1.51 -1.36 -8.91
N VAL A 117 -0.52 -2.12 -9.38
CA VAL A 117 -0.09 -2.14 -10.79
C VAL A 117 -1.15 -2.77 -11.68
N LEU A 118 -1.81 -3.84 -11.22
CA LEU A 118 -2.80 -4.57 -12.00
C LEU A 118 -4.20 -3.93 -11.97
N ALA A 119 -4.58 -3.30 -10.86
CA ALA A 119 -5.95 -2.89 -10.57
C ALA A 119 -6.11 -1.39 -10.27
N GLY A 120 -5.00 -0.68 -10.08
CA GLY A 120 -4.97 0.77 -9.91
C GLY A 120 -4.90 1.26 -8.46
N PRO A 121 -4.89 2.60 -8.27
CA PRO A 121 -4.55 3.23 -6.99
C PRO A 121 -5.46 2.84 -5.82
N ALA A 122 -6.79 2.87 -6.03
CA ALA A 122 -7.75 2.59 -4.96
C ALA A 122 -7.68 1.12 -4.49
N ALA A 123 -7.55 0.19 -5.42
CA ALA A 123 -7.37 -1.23 -5.10
C ALA A 123 -6.05 -1.50 -4.38
N GLY A 124 -4.96 -0.86 -4.81
CA GLY A 124 -3.67 -0.91 -4.12
C GLY A 124 -3.76 -0.37 -2.70
N ALA A 125 -4.36 0.82 -2.52
CA ALA A 125 -4.52 1.45 -1.22
C ALA A 125 -5.33 0.59 -0.25
N ALA A 126 -6.46 0.04 -0.73
CA ALA A 126 -7.26 -0.88 0.05
C ALA A 126 -6.48 -2.15 0.44
N THR A 127 -5.73 -2.72 -0.50
CA THR A 127 -4.90 -3.93 -0.25
C THR A 127 -3.84 -3.66 0.83
N GLY A 128 -3.18 -2.51 0.79
CA GLY A 128 -2.19 -2.12 1.80
C GLY A 128 -2.80 -1.93 3.19
N ALA A 129 -3.92 -1.20 3.27
CA ALA A 129 -4.65 -1.01 4.52
C ALA A 129 -5.13 -2.36 5.11
N LEU A 130 -5.78 -3.19 4.28
CA LEU A 130 -6.28 -4.51 4.71
C LEU A 130 -5.15 -5.44 5.13
N SER A 131 -4.01 -5.42 4.42
CA SER A 131 -2.83 -6.21 4.82
C SER A 131 -2.39 -5.86 6.23
N SER A 132 -2.30 -4.56 6.55
CA SER A 132 -1.88 -4.10 7.88
C SER A 132 -2.91 -4.44 8.95
N ILE A 133 -4.20 -4.29 8.66
CA ILE A 133 -5.30 -4.65 9.57
C ILE A 133 -5.25 -6.14 9.89
N VAL A 134 -5.21 -7.00 8.88
CA VAL A 134 -5.19 -8.46 9.08
C VAL A 134 -3.90 -8.89 9.77
N TRP A 135 -2.77 -8.30 9.40
CA TRP A 135 -1.49 -8.60 10.04
C TRP A 135 -1.47 -8.20 11.53
N SER A 136 -2.16 -7.13 11.90
CA SER A 136 -2.15 -6.62 13.28
C SER A 136 -2.71 -7.59 14.33
N PHE A 137 -3.53 -8.55 13.92
CA PHE A 137 -4.03 -9.60 14.82
C PHE A 137 -2.92 -10.57 15.26
N PHE A 138 -1.82 -10.66 14.49
CA PHE A 138 -0.65 -11.47 14.80
C PHE A 138 0.52 -10.62 15.27
N ASN A 139 0.61 -9.38 14.80
CA ASN A 139 1.64 -8.42 15.19
C ASN A 139 1.03 -7.01 15.35
N PRO A 140 0.58 -6.63 16.56
CA PRO A 140 -0.13 -5.36 16.79
C PRO A 140 0.64 -4.10 16.38
N THR A 141 1.98 -4.19 16.32
CA THR A 141 2.86 -3.07 15.97
C THR A 141 2.65 -2.54 14.56
N VAL A 142 2.05 -3.33 13.66
CA VAL A 142 1.87 -2.95 12.24
C VAL A 142 0.60 -2.12 12.01
N LEU A 143 -0.36 -2.14 12.94
CA LEU A 143 -1.65 -1.45 12.78
C LEU A 143 -1.51 0.06 12.52
N PRO A 144 -0.67 0.80 13.29
CA PRO A 144 -0.50 2.24 13.06
C PRO A 144 0.09 2.60 11.70
N PHE A 145 0.75 1.64 11.02
CA PHE A 145 1.35 1.83 9.71
C PHE A 145 0.37 1.57 8.54
N ALA A 146 -0.90 1.22 8.82
CA ALA A 146 -1.90 0.94 7.79
C ALA A 146 -2.10 2.09 6.80
N ALA A 147 -2.03 3.34 7.26
CA ALA A 147 -2.09 4.51 6.38
C ALA A 147 -0.87 4.61 5.45
N GLY A 148 0.32 4.28 5.94
CA GLY A 148 1.53 4.19 5.12
C GLY A 148 1.42 3.09 4.06
N ALA A 149 0.93 1.91 4.44
CA ALA A 149 0.68 0.81 3.51
C ALA A 149 -0.35 1.19 2.44
N ALA A 150 -1.43 1.89 2.82
CA ALA A 150 -2.40 2.42 1.88
C ALA A 150 -1.79 3.46 0.93
N LEU A 151 -0.95 4.37 1.45
CA LEU A 151 -0.24 5.35 0.66
C LEU A 151 0.69 4.68 -0.37
N ILE A 152 1.44 3.65 0.02
CA ILE A 152 2.31 2.88 -0.88
C ILE A 152 1.48 2.28 -2.04
N GLY A 153 0.36 1.64 -1.74
CA GLY A 153 -0.52 1.06 -2.75
C GLY A 153 -1.14 2.14 -3.66
N PHE A 154 -1.56 3.27 -3.11
CA PHE A 154 -2.05 4.40 -3.89
C PHE A 154 -0.99 4.92 -4.88
N LEU A 155 0.22 5.23 -4.37
CA LEU A 155 1.31 5.78 -5.16
C LEU A 155 1.82 4.80 -6.21
N ALA A 156 1.90 3.51 -5.90
CA ALA A 156 2.22 2.46 -6.86
C ALA A 156 1.24 2.45 -8.04
N GLY A 157 -0.07 2.55 -7.76
CA GLY A 157 -1.10 2.59 -8.78
C GLY A 157 -1.04 3.87 -9.62
N ILE A 158 -0.67 5.02 -9.01
CA ILE A 158 -0.43 6.27 -9.72
C ILE A 158 0.80 6.16 -10.62
N ALA A 159 1.90 5.59 -10.13
CA ALA A 159 3.11 5.34 -10.92
C ALA A 159 2.82 4.42 -12.11
N ALA A 160 2.06 3.34 -11.88
CA ALA A 160 1.59 2.44 -12.93
C ALA A 160 0.75 3.18 -13.99
N ARG A 161 -0.21 4.01 -13.55
CA ARG A 161 -1.05 4.83 -14.45
C ARG A 161 -0.23 5.75 -15.35
N HIS A 162 0.84 6.33 -14.82
CA HIS A 162 1.73 7.24 -15.55
C HIS A 162 2.82 6.51 -16.35
N GLY A 163 2.85 5.18 -16.32
CA GLY A 163 3.73 4.37 -17.15
C GLY A 163 5.14 4.14 -16.58
N PHE A 164 5.37 4.34 -15.29
CA PHE A 164 6.65 3.98 -14.64
C PHE A 164 6.95 2.48 -14.68
N PHE A 165 5.95 1.64 -14.96
CA PHE A 165 6.13 0.21 -15.16
C PHE A 165 6.30 -0.18 -16.63
N ARG A 166 6.24 0.76 -17.59
CA ARG A 166 6.47 0.49 -19.02
C ARG A 166 7.92 0.17 -19.34
N ARG A 167 8.85 0.58 -18.48
CA ARG A 167 10.26 0.23 -18.57
C ARG A 167 10.69 -0.27 -17.21
N PHE A 168 11.23 -1.48 -17.14
CA PHE A 168 11.54 -2.14 -15.86
C PHE A 168 12.44 -1.28 -14.95
N TYR A 169 13.35 -0.50 -15.53
CA TYR A 169 14.28 0.37 -14.80
C TYR A 169 13.63 1.62 -14.19
N LEU A 170 12.42 2.02 -14.63
CA LEU A 170 11.69 3.14 -14.04
C LEU A 170 10.94 2.74 -12.77
N ALA A 171 10.65 1.45 -12.59
CA ALA A 171 9.98 0.94 -11.40
C ALA A 171 10.77 1.18 -10.10
N PRO A 172 12.09 0.88 -10.01
CA PRO A 172 12.87 1.20 -8.82
C PRO A 172 12.88 2.71 -8.49
N VAL A 173 12.87 3.59 -9.49
CA VAL A 173 12.81 5.04 -9.28
C VAL A 173 11.47 5.44 -8.66
N ALA A 174 10.35 4.91 -9.18
CA ALA A 174 9.02 5.12 -8.59
C ALA A 174 8.92 4.55 -7.17
N GLY A 175 9.54 3.40 -6.94
CA GLY A 175 9.65 2.77 -5.63
C GLY A 175 10.41 3.65 -4.64
N PHE A 176 11.57 4.18 -5.03
CA PHE A 176 12.37 5.06 -4.20
C PHE A 176 11.59 6.32 -3.77
N ILE A 177 10.92 6.99 -4.72
CA ILE A 177 10.10 8.19 -4.42
C ILE A 177 8.93 7.81 -3.48
N THR A 178 8.29 6.68 -3.74
CA THR A 178 7.19 6.17 -2.92
C THR A 178 7.66 5.85 -1.50
N GLY A 179 8.83 5.23 -1.36
CA GLY A 179 9.44 4.94 -0.06
C GLY A 179 9.86 6.19 0.68
N MET A 180 10.27 7.25 0.00
CA MET A 180 10.57 8.53 0.66
C MET A 180 9.31 9.17 1.24
N LEU A 181 8.21 9.16 0.51
CA LEU A 181 6.92 9.64 1.01
C LEU A 181 6.36 8.74 2.11
N ALA A 182 6.51 7.42 1.98
CA ALA A 182 6.12 6.47 3.02
C ALA A 182 6.94 6.67 4.29
N GLY A 183 8.26 6.89 4.19
CA GLY A 183 9.17 7.17 5.29
C GLY A 183 8.79 8.43 6.08
N VAL A 184 8.39 9.50 5.40
CA VAL A 184 7.90 10.72 6.05
C VAL A 184 6.60 10.45 6.83
N VAL A 185 5.73 9.60 6.31
CA VAL A 185 4.46 9.24 6.96
C VAL A 185 4.66 8.24 8.10
N SER A 186 5.62 7.32 7.97
CA SER A 186 5.91 6.28 8.97
C SER A 186 6.70 6.81 10.16
N ALA A 187 7.60 7.80 9.97
CA ALA A 187 8.47 8.30 11.03
C ALA A 187 7.73 8.85 12.28
N PRO A 188 6.67 9.69 12.17
CA PRO A 188 5.91 10.15 13.34
C PRO A 188 5.26 9.01 14.11
N VAL A 189 4.75 8.01 13.40
CA VAL A 189 4.14 6.82 14.00
C VAL A 189 5.18 6.01 14.75
N ALA A 190 6.34 5.75 14.14
CA ALA A 190 7.45 5.04 14.78
C ALA A 190 7.99 5.79 16.01
N ALA A 191 8.05 7.12 15.97
CA ALA A 191 8.51 7.95 17.06
C ALA A 191 7.52 8.01 18.23
N PHE A 192 6.26 8.32 17.95
CA PHE A 192 5.29 8.63 18.99
C PHE A 192 4.58 7.40 19.55
N VAL A 193 4.39 6.36 18.76
CA VAL A 193 3.68 5.14 19.20
C VAL A 193 4.66 4.11 19.79
N PHE A 194 5.89 4.04 19.26
CA PHE A 194 6.83 2.95 19.59
C PHE A 194 8.18 3.42 20.14
N GLY A 195 8.42 4.73 20.23
CA GLY A 195 9.69 5.27 20.73
C GLY A 195 10.92 4.81 19.95
N GLY A 196 10.77 4.43 18.67
CA GLY A 196 11.87 3.96 17.82
C GLY A 196 12.27 2.48 17.97
N THR A 197 11.43 1.65 18.62
CA THR A 197 11.73 0.22 18.87
C THR A 197 10.96 -0.75 17.96
N SER A 198 10.28 -0.25 16.92
CA SER A 198 9.33 -1.00 16.09
C SER A 198 9.92 -2.19 15.30
N GLY A 199 11.25 -2.29 15.15
CA GLY A 199 11.91 -3.39 14.46
C GLY A 199 13.32 -3.64 14.98
N VAL A 200 13.78 -4.90 14.91
CA VAL A 200 15.08 -5.31 15.46
C VAL A 200 16.24 -4.64 14.72
N ALA A 201 16.30 -4.80 13.38
CA ALA A 201 17.36 -4.22 12.56
C ALA A 201 17.25 -2.69 12.46
N THR A 202 16.04 -2.19 12.24
CA THR A 202 15.79 -0.74 12.10
C THR A 202 15.95 -0.01 13.43
N GLY A 203 15.54 -0.62 14.54
CA GLY A 203 15.78 -0.12 15.90
C GLY A 203 17.26 -0.06 16.26
N ALA A 204 18.08 -1.00 15.78
CA ALA A 204 19.54 -0.93 15.95
C ALA A 204 20.17 0.27 15.19
N ILE A 205 19.64 0.60 14.01
CA ILE A 205 20.07 1.80 13.27
C ILE A 205 19.64 3.06 14.03
N VAL A 206 18.41 3.10 14.56
CA VAL A 206 17.93 4.21 15.39
C VAL A 206 18.80 4.38 16.63
N SER A 207 19.13 3.29 17.34
CA SER A 207 19.97 3.35 18.54
C SER A 207 21.39 3.82 18.23
N ALA A 208 21.96 3.46 17.07
CA ALA A 208 23.23 3.98 16.60
C ALA A 208 23.18 5.50 16.36
N PHE A 209 22.14 6.01 15.67
CA PHE A 209 21.96 7.46 15.49
C PHE A 209 21.78 8.19 16.83
N ARG A 210 21.02 7.60 17.76
CA ARG A 210 20.87 8.11 19.13
C ARG A 210 22.21 8.18 19.87
N ALA A 211 23.05 7.16 19.74
CA ALA A 211 24.39 7.13 20.34
C ALA A 211 25.32 8.21 19.75
N MET A 212 25.11 8.60 18.48
CA MET A 212 25.80 9.72 17.84
C MET A 212 25.23 11.10 18.21
N GLY A 213 24.23 11.17 19.10
CA GLY A 213 23.68 12.42 19.65
C GLY A 213 22.41 12.93 18.97
N ASP A 214 21.85 12.21 17.99
CA ASP A 214 20.59 12.62 17.36
C ASP A 214 19.42 12.57 18.35
N SER A 215 18.46 13.51 18.25
CA SER A 215 17.17 13.40 18.94
C SER A 215 16.41 12.14 18.47
N LEU A 216 15.45 11.66 19.27
CA LEU A 216 14.69 10.45 18.90
C LEU A 216 13.98 10.58 17.56
N LEU A 217 13.32 11.72 17.36
CA LEU A 217 12.63 12.00 16.10
C LEU A 217 13.63 12.08 14.93
N ALA A 218 14.78 12.74 15.11
CA ALA A 218 15.81 12.82 14.07
C ALA A 218 16.40 11.45 13.71
N ALA A 219 16.70 10.62 14.70
CA ALA A 219 17.24 9.27 14.50
C ALA A 219 16.26 8.38 13.73
N ILE A 220 14.98 8.41 14.11
CA ILE A 220 13.92 7.64 13.45
C ILE A 220 13.66 8.15 12.03
N THR A 221 13.59 9.47 11.84
CA THR A 221 13.42 10.04 10.50
C THR A 221 14.58 9.70 9.58
N LYS A 222 15.83 9.78 10.06
CA LYS A 222 17.01 9.37 9.27
C LYS A 222 16.96 7.90 8.90
N GLN A 223 16.62 7.03 9.86
CA GLN A 223 16.48 5.61 9.60
C GLN A 223 15.38 5.33 8.57
N ALA A 224 14.19 5.92 8.72
CA ALA A 224 13.07 5.75 7.81
C ALA A 224 13.42 6.24 6.39
N LEU A 225 14.10 7.38 6.26
CA LEU A 225 14.53 7.93 4.97
C LEU A 225 15.68 7.15 4.31
N ILE A 226 16.32 6.22 5.03
CA ILE A 226 17.31 5.30 4.45
C ILE A 226 16.62 3.99 4.06
N SER A 227 15.93 3.35 5.02
CA SER A 227 15.34 2.03 4.83
C SER A 227 14.13 2.04 3.89
N ASP A 228 13.18 2.96 4.06
CA ASP A 228 11.91 2.92 3.32
C ASP A 228 12.11 3.15 1.81
N PRO A 229 12.90 4.15 1.35
CA PRO A 229 13.19 4.31 -0.09
C PRO A 229 13.87 3.10 -0.72
N MET A 230 14.86 2.51 -0.03
CA MET A 230 15.58 1.35 -0.54
C MET A 230 14.70 0.11 -0.58
N ASP A 231 13.92 -0.13 0.48
CA ASP A 231 12.93 -1.21 0.53
C ASP A 231 11.93 -1.09 -0.62
N LYS A 232 11.33 0.10 -0.82
CA LYS A 232 10.33 0.28 -1.87
C LYS A 232 10.93 0.26 -3.27
N ALA A 233 12.19 0.66 -3.46
CA ALA A 233 12.90 0.44 -4.72
C ALA A 233 13.03 -1.07 -5.04
N ILE A 234 13.39 -1.89 -4.05
CA ILE A 234 13.47 -3.35 -4.19
C ILE A 234 12.08 -3.94 -4.49
N VAL A 235 11.07 -3.60 -3.69
CA VAL A 235 9.69 -4.08 -3.86
C VAL A 235 9.14 -3.76 -5.25
N PHE A 236 9.29 -2.52 -5.72
CA PHE A 236 8.81 -2.12 -7.05
C PHE A 236 9.57 -2.85 -8.16
N THR A 237 10.87 -3.11 -7.97
CA THR A 237 11.67 -3.88 -8.93
C THR A 237 11.18 -5.33 -8.99
N VAL A 238 10.97 -5.98 -7.85
CA VAL A 238 10.42 -7.34 -7.77
C VAL A 238 9.07 -7.39 -8.47
N VAL A 239 8.17 -6.44 -8.20
CA VAL A 239 6.86 -6.40 -8.85
C VAL A 239 6.98 -6.16 -10.35
N ALA A 240 7.89 -5.31 -10.80
CA ALA A 240 8.14 -5.14 -12.23
C ALA A 240 8.55 -6.47 -12.86
N VAL A 241 9.53 -7.19 -12.30
CA VAL A 241 9.94 -8.51 -12.79
C VAL A 241 8.77 -9.49 -12.81
N LEU A 242 7.99 -9.58 -11.72
CA LEU A 242 6.82 -10.47 -11.64
C LEU A 242 5.81 -10.17 -12.75
N VAL A 243 5.47 -8.90 -12.95
CA VAL A 243 4.46 -8.50 -13.92
C VAL A 243 4.96 -8.69 -15.36
N TYR A 244 6.24 -8.50 -15.64
CA TYR A 244 6.85 -8.82 -16.95
C TYR A 244 6.98 -10.33 -17.19
N ALA A 245 7.08 -11.14 -16.14
CA ALA A 245 7.13 -12.60 -16.24
C ALA A 245 5.74 -13.24 -16.46
N LEU A 246 4.65 -12.50 -16.21
CA LEU A 246 3.30 -13.00 -16.46
C LEU A 246 3.04 -13.12 -17.97
N PRO A 247 2.40 -14.22 -18.43
CA PRO A 247 1.93 -14.34 -19.80
C PRO A 247 1.00 -13.17 -20.17
N GLY A 248 1.19 -12.57 -21.36
CA GLY A 248 0.42 -11.41 -21.81
C GLY A 248 -1.10 -11.62 -21.71
N ARG A 249 -1.59 -12.85 -21.93
CA ARG A 249 -3.00 -13.23 -21.76
C ARG A 249 -3.55 -12.95 -20.36
N ILE A 250 -2.74 -13.08 -19.30
CA ILE A 250 -3.15 -12.85 -17.91
C ILE A 250 -3.17 -11.36 -17.60
N THR A 251 -2.12 -10.62 -17.98
CA THR A 251 -2.07 -9.17 -17.78
C THR A 251 -3.16 -8.44 -18.56
N LEU A 252 -3.54 -8.98 -19.72
CA LEU A 252 -4.65 -8.48 -20.53
C LEU A 252 -6.02 -8.77 -19.92
N LEU A 253 -6.16 -9.57 -18.85
CA LEU A 253 -7.45 -9.69 -18.16
C LEU A 253 -7.80 -8.43 -17.36
N PHE A 254 -6.79 -7.63 -17.01
CA PHE A 254 -6.97 -6.47 -16.15
C PHE A 254 -7.30 -5.20 -16.97
N PRO A 255 -8.52 -4.62 -16.83
CA PRO A 255 -8.91 -3.44 -17.60
C PRO A 255 -8.01 -2.24 -17.36
N PHE A 256 -7.50 -2.07 -16.14
CA PHE A 256 -6.60 -0.98 -15.77
C PHE A 256 -5.29 -1.02 -16.56
N VAL A 257 -4.67 -2.21 -16.67
CA VAL A 257 -3.43 -2.42 -17.43
C VAL A 257 -3.61 -2.04 -18.90
N ARG A 258 -4.72 -2.46 -19.51
CA ARG A 258 -5.06 -2.13 -20.91
C ARG A 258 -5.31 -0.63 -21.08
N ARG A 259 -6.19 -0.05 -20.24
CA ARG A 259 -6.63 1.35 -20.34
C ARG A 259 -5.47 2.35 -20.23
N PHE A 260 -4.52 2.09 -19.34
CA PHE A 260 -3.40 3.02 -19.10
C PHE A 260 -2.08 2.57 -19.74
N ARG A 261 -2.09 1.45 -20.48
CA ARG A 261 -0.90 0.84 -21.10
C ARG A 261 0.24 0.76 -20.09
N VAL A 262 -0.01 0.08 -18.96
CA VAL A 262 0.90 0.05 -17.81
C VAL A 262 2.24 -0.60 -18.16
N LEU A 263 2.22 -1.60 -19.05
CA LEU A 263 3.38 -2.39 -19.48
C LEU A 263 3.73 -2.12 -20.95
N ALA A 264 4.99 -2.35 -21.32
CA ALA A 264 5.39 -2.31 -22.73
C ALA A 264 4.72 -3.45 -23.51
N GLY A 265 4.32 -3.18 -24.76
CA GLY A 265 3.89 -4.23 -25.70
C GLY A 265 2.38 -4.56 -25.71
N THR A 266 1.53 -3.87 -24.94
CA THR A 266 0.07 -3.94 -25.15
C THR A 266 -0.30 -3.18 -26.44
N LYS A 267 -0.07 -3.79 -27.60
CA LYS A 267 -0.70 -3.38 -28.86
C LYS A 267 -2.09 -4.00 -28.88
N ASP A 268 -3.10 -3.14 -29.01
CA ASP A 268 -4.46 -3.56 -29.34
C ASP A 268 -4.37 -4.40 -30.62
N SER A 269 -4.68 -5.69 -30.51
CA SER A 269 -4.80 -6.62 -31.64
C SER A 269 -6.22 -6.56 -32.17
#